data_AF-A0A5K1H7Z3-F1
#
_entry.id   AF-A0A5K1H7Z3-F1
#
_cell.length_a   1.000
_cell.length_b   1.000
_cell.length_c   1.000
_cell.angle_alpha   90.00
_cell.angle_beta   90.00
_cell.angle_gamma   90.00
#
_symmetry.space_group_name_H-M   'P 1'
#
loop_
_entity.id
_entity.type
_entity.pdbx_description
1 polymer ?
#
loop_
_entity_poly.entity_id
_entity_poly.type
_entity_poly.pdbx_seq_one_letter_code
_entity_poly.pdbx_strand_id
1 'polypeptide(L)' 'CDRPGGECQDPRVVGRDGITFYFRGRKDKDFCLVSEANLHINEHFIGKWVAGMFGHFTWVQSIAVLFDDHQIFVSANK' A
#
# COMPACT_ATOMS: atom_id res chain seq x y z
N CYS A 1 1.30 3.95 15.95
CA CYS A 1 0.85 2.55 15.99
C CYS A 1 -0.48 2.40 16.68
N ASP A 2 -0.85 3.31 17.58
CA ASP A 2 -2.06 3.12 18.40
C ASP A 2 -3.00 4.32 18.27
N ARG A 3 -3.44 4.59 17.04
CA ARG A 3 -4.47 5.61 16.74
C ARG A 3 -5.54 4.97 15.87
N PRO A 4 -6.81 5.40 15.95
CA PRO A 4 -7.85 4.91 15.05
C PRO A 4 -7.41 5.04 13.58
N GLY A 5 -7.44 3.93 12.84
CA GLY A 5 -6.98 3.86 11.44
C GLY A 5 -5.47 3.69 11.24
N GLY A 6 -4.66 3.61 12.30
CA GLY A 6 -3.23 3.36 12.21
C GLY A 6 -2.90 1.86 12.21
N GLU A 7 -2.50 1.33 11.06
CA GLU A 7 -1.87 0.01 10.92
C GLU A 7 -0.34 0.16 11.05
N CYS A 8 0.29 -0.60 11.95
CA CYS A 8 1.75 -0.59 12.11
C CYS A 8 2.45 -1.84 11.59
N GLN A 9 1.69 -2.77 11.03
CA GLN A 9 2.20 -3.97 10.40
C GLN A 9 2.31 -3.77 8.89
N ASP A 10 2.63 -4.85 8.17
CA ASP A 10 2.63 -4.86 6.72
C ASP A 10 1.21 -4.60 6.17
N PRO A 11 1.05 -3.89 5.03
CA PRO A 11 -0.22 -3.60 4.39
C PRO A 11 -1.07 -4.84 4.20
N ARG A 12 -2.37 -4.66 4.38
CA ARG A 12 -3.39 -5.68 4.14
C ARG A 12 -4.25 -5.27 2.96
N VAL A 13 -4.32 -6.13 1.95
CA VAL A 13 -5.20 -5.96 0.80
C VAL A 13 -6.30 -7.01 0.87
N VAL A 14 -7.56 -6.58 0.75
CA VAL A 14 -8.71 -7.49 0.71
C VAL A 14 -9.23 -7.56 -0.71
N GLY A 15 -9.17 -8.74 -1.31
CA GLY A 15 -9.68 -9.01 -2.65
C GLY A 15 -11.20 -8.90 -2.72
N ARG A 16 -11.73 -8.83 -3.94
CA ARG A 16 -13.19 -8.79 -4.21
C ARG A 16 -13.93 -10.01 -3.64
N ASP A 17 -13.25 -11.14 -3.55
CA ASP A 17 -13.74 -12.40 -2.99
C ASP A 17 -13.68 -12.45 -1.44
N GLY A 18 -13.20 -11.38 -0.80
CA GLY A 18 -13.02 -11.31 0.65
C GLY A 18 -11.72 -11.95 1.15
N ILE A 19 -10.87 -12.50 0.26
CA ILE A 19 -9.58 -13.06 0.66
C ILE A 19 -8.64 -11.93 1.04
N THR A 20 -7.97 -12.12 2.16
CA THR A 20 -7.04 -11.15 2.74
C THR A 20 -5.60 -11.55 2.45
N PHE A 21 -4.84 -10.63 1.87
CA PHE A 21 -3.42 -10.77 1.59
C PHE A 21 -2.62 -9.84 2.49
N TYR A 22 -1.62 -10.40 3.17
CA TYR A 22 -0.63 -9.62 3.93
C TYR A 22 0.57 -9.37 3.01
N PHE A 23 0.71 -8.13 2.57
CA PHE A 23 1.70 -7.74 1.57
C PHE A 23 3.00 -7.30 2.23
N ARG A 24 3.97 -8.22 2.30
CA ARG A 24 5.36 -7.89 2.63
C ARG A 24 6.15 -7.63 1.35
N GLY A 25 5.90 -6.48 0.75
CA GLY A 25 6.56 -6.09 -0.48
C GLY A 25 8.04 -5.74 -0.29
N ARG A 26 8.70 -5.39 -1.39
CA ARG A 26 10.04 -4.77 -1.32
C ARG A 26 9.88 -3.28 -1.02
N LYS A 27 10.66 -2.76 -0.08
CA LYS A 27 10.69 -1.31 0.18
C LYS A 27 11.18 -0.53 -1.04
N ASP A 28 10.72 0.71 -1.13
CA ASP A 28 11.09 1.69 -2.17
C ASP A 28 10.77 1.17 -3.58
N LYS A 29 9.60 0.53 -3.72
CA LYS A 29 9.09 -0.06 -4.96
C LYS A 29 7.60 0.15 -5.13
N ASP A 30 7.20 0.25 -6.38
CA ASP A 30 5.80 0.30 -6.81
C ASP A 30 5.30 -1.10 -7.14
N PHE A 31 4.06 -1.37 -6.76
CA PHE A 31 3.35 -2.61 -7.05
C PHE A 31 1.99 -2.30 -7.66
N CYS A 32 1.60 -3.09 -8.66
CA CYS A 32 0.29 -3.00 -9.28
C CYS A 32 -0.69 -3.90 -8.51
N LEU A 33 -1.77 -3.33 -7.97
CA LEU A 33 -2.83 -4.08 -7.29
C LEU A 33 -3.95 -4.49 -8.24
N VAL A 34 -4.33 -3.60 -9.15
CA VAL A 34 -5.36 -3.83 -10.16
C VAL A 34 -4.79 -3.42 -11.51
N SER A 35 -4.89 -4.31 -12.50
CA SER A 35 -4.44 -4.08 -13.86
C SER A 35 -5.53 -4.52 -14.82
N GLU A 36 -6.34 -3.57 -15.26
CA GLU A 36 -7.38 -3.73 -16.27
C GLU A 36 -7.15 -2.72 -17.40
N ALA A 37 -7.74 -2.95 -18.58
CA ALA A 37 -7.48 -2.12 -19.77
C ALA A 37 -7.63 -0.60 -19.54
N ASN A 38 -8.56 -0.21 -18.67
CA ASN A 38 -8.93 1.18 -18.41
C ASN A 38 -8.73 1.57 -16.94
N LEU A 39 -8.20 0.68 -16.11
CA LEU A 39 -8.05 0.91 -14.67
C LEU A 39 -6.76 0.28 -14.16
N HIS A 40 -5.84 1.13 -13.70
CA HIS A 40 -4.66 0.70 -12.97
C HIS A 40 -4.66 1.32 -11.58
N ILE A 41 -4.49 0.49 -10.56
CA ILE A 41 -4.28 0.93 -9.18
C ILE A 41 -2.91 0.44 -8.74
N ASN A 42 -2.03 1.38 -8.44
CA ASN A 42 -0.66 1.13 -8.01
C ASN A 42 -0.43 1.67 -6.59
N GLU A 43 0.44 0.99 -5.84
CA GLU A 43 0.87 1.42 -4.51
C GLU A 43 2.39 1.53 -4.46
N HIS A 44 2.90 2.58 -3.81
CA HIS A 44 4.31 2.73 -3.50
C HIS A 44 4.57 2.33 -2.04
N PHE A 45 5.48 1.37 -1.84
CA PHE A 45 5.87 0.95 -0.50
C PHE A 45 7.15 1.59 -0.03
N ILE A 46 7.17 2.02 1.23
CA ILE A 46 8.38 2.47 1.94
C ILE A 46 8.74 1.48 3.04
N GLY A 47 10.02 1.45 3.41
CA GLY A 47 10.46 0.71 4.59
C GLY A 47 10.16 1.50 5.86
N LYS A 48 9.60 0.85 6.88
CA LYS A 48 9.43 1.43 8.21
C LYS A 48 10.02 0.53 9.28
N TRP A 49 10.79 1.16 10.17
CA TRP A 49 11.19 0.56 11.43
C TRP A 49 10.33 1.14 12.54
N VAL A 50 9.80 0.27 13.40
CA VAL A 50 8.98 0.64 14.54
C VAL A 50 9.71 0.19 15.81
N ALA A 51 10.00 1.15 16.69
CA ALA A 51 10.68 0.87 17.94
C ALA A 51 9.87 -0.13 18.78
N GLY A 52 10.55 -1.17 19.28
CA GLY A 52 9.91 -2.21 20.10
C GLY A 52 9.21 -3.32 19.30
N MET A 53 9.17 -3.25 17.96
CA MET A 53 8.70 -4.36 17.12
C MET A 53 9.88 -5.08 16.44
N PHE A 54 9.87 -6.41 16.49
CA PHE A 54 10.82 -7.23 15.74
C PHE A 54 10.38 -7.34 14.28
N GLY A 55 11.12 -6.72 13.36
CA GLY A 55 10.91 -6.88 11.93
C GLY A 55 11.18 -5.60 11.12
N HIS A 56 11.42 -5.78 9.81
CA HIS A 56 11.31 -4.71 8.83
C HIS A 56 9.92 -4.78 8.20
N PHE A 57 9.16 -3.71 8.33
CA PHE A 57 7.84 -3.61 7.72
C PHE A 57 7.92 -2.75 6.46
N THR A 58 7.05 -3.06 5.51
CA THR A 58 6.72 -2.13 4.42
C THR A 58 5.45 -1.40 4.77
N TRP A 59 5.34 -0.09 4.51
CA TRP A 59 4.09 0.68 4.65
C TRP A 59 3.74 1.32 3.30
N VAL A 60 2.45 1.59 3.07
CA VAL A 60 1.99 2.33 1.88
C VAL A 60 2.29 3.82 2.06
N GLN A 61 3.05 4.41 1.15
CA GLN A 61 3.29 5.85 1.13
C GLN A 61 2.33 6.57 0.21
N SER A 62 2.07 5.99 -0.96
CA SER A 62 1.20 6.59 -1.96
C SER A 62 0.41 5.55 -2.72
N ILE A 63 -0.78 5.96 -3.16
CA ILE A 63 -1.65 5.22 -4.05
C ILE A 63 -1.87 6.08 -5.29
N ALA A 64 -1.70 5.48 -6.46
CA ALA A 64 -1.99 6.09 -7.74
C ALA A 64 -3.11 5.31 -8.43
N VAL A 65 -4.12 6.02 -8.93
CA VAL A 65 -5.20 5.46 -9.74
C VAL A 65 -5.15 6.12 -11.11
N LEU A 66 -5.00 5.30 -12.14
CA LEU A 66 -5.19 5.68 -13.53
C LEU A 66 -6.53 5.08 -13.97
N PHE A 67 -7.45 5.92 -14.41
CA PHE A 67 -8.76 5.51 -14.92
C PHE A 67 -9.06 6.27 -16.21
N ASP A 68 -9.11 5.56 -17.33
CA ASP A 68 -9.10 6.14 -18.69
C ASP A 68 -7.95 7.17 -18.85
N ASP A 69 -8.28 8.46 -19.01
CA ASP A 69 -7.33 9.57 -19.10
C ASP A 69 -7.14 10.34 -17.77
N HIS A 70 -7.85 9.93 -16.71
CA HIS A 70 -7.78 10.53 -15.39
C HIS A 70 -6.68 9.93 -14.53
N GLN A 71 -5.97 10.78 -13.80
CA GLN A 71 -4.95 10.38 -12.83
C GLN A 71 -5.27 10.97 -11.46
N ILE A 72 -5.39 10.10 -10.46
CA ILE A 72 -5.54 10.46 -9.06
C ILE A 72 -4.30 9.97 -8.33
N PHE A 73 -3.63 10.85 -7.61
CA PHE A 73 -2.47 10.53 -6.80
C PHE A 73 -2.69 11.01 -5.37
N VAL A 74 -2.58 10.09 -4.41
CA VAL A 74 -2.69 10.39 -2.98
C VAL A 74 -1.42 9.91 -2.31
N SER A 75 -0.77 10.78 -1.53
CA SER A 75 0.46 10.44 -0.80
C SER A 75 0.45 11.01 0.61
N ALA A 76 1.09 10.28 1.52
CA ALA A 76 1.41 10.76 2.85
C ALA A 76 2.74 11.53 2.82
N ASN A 77 2.72 12.74 3.38
CA ASN A 77 3.95 13.50 3.60
C ASN A 77 4.63 13.03 4.89
N LYS A 78 5.95 13.14 4.94
CA LYS A 78 6.79 12.57 6.00
C LYS A 78 6.83 13.43 7.26
#